data_AF-A0A2B8B1J9-F1
#
_entry.id   AF-A0A2B8B1J9-F1
#
_cell.length_a   1.000
_cell.length_b   1.000
_cell.length_c   1.000
_cell.angle_alpha   90.00
_cell.angle_beta   90.00
_cell.angle_gamma   90.00
#
_symmetry.space_group_name_H-M   'P 1'
#
loop_
_entity.id
_entity.type
_entity.pdbx_description
1 polymer ?
#
loop_
_entity_poly.entity_id
_entity_poly.type
_entity_poly.pdbx_seq_one_letter_code
_entity_poly.pdbx_strand_id
1 'polypeptide(L)'
;MERDSQLELYGLVADRLKEAHTKVRMLQVPAGERMALTRKLLVITAASKHDLAGAARRLDRFMEDLDEGRFSGEFREEPPGDSPANGPA
;
A
#
# COMPACT_ATOMS: atom_id res chain seq x y z
N MET A 1 -20.77 6.58 26.19
CA MET A 1 -19.54 7.31 25.83
C MET A 1 -18.54 6.44 25.06
N GLU A 2 -18.52 5.10 25.18
CA GLU A 2 -17.62 4.25 24.35
C GLU A 2 -17.95 4.23 22.84
N ARG A 3 -19.22 4.38 22.47
CA ARG A 3 -19.63 4.41 21.05
C ARG A 3 -19.11 5.65 20.31
N ASP A 4 -19.10 6.80 20.96
CA ASP A 4 -18.59 8.04 20.39
C ASP A 4 -17.08 7.94 20.11
N SER A 5 -16.31 7.38 21.05
CA SER A 5 -14.87 7.15 20.87
C SER A 5 -14.55 6.17 19.73
N GLN A 6 -15.39 5.15 19.53
CA GLN A 6 -15.27 4.23 18.39
C GLN A 6 -15.59 4.91 17.06
N LEU A 7 -16.57 5.81 17.03
CA LEU A 7 -16.95 6.60 15.87
C LEU A 7 -15.87 7.61 15.49
N GLU A 8 -15.25 8.27 16.46
CA GLU A 8 -14.11 9.16 16.25
C GLU A 8 -12.90 8.40 15.68
N LEU A 9 -12.59 7.23 16.23
CA LEU A 9 -11.51 6.38 15.72
C LEU A 9 -11.81 5.91 14.29
N TYR A 10 -13.06 5.57 14.00
CA TYR A 10 -13.49 5.19 12.66
C TYR A 10 -13.32 6.34 11.66
N GLY A 11 -13.75 7.55 12.04
CA GLY A 11 -13.57 8.75 11.22
C GLY A 11 -12.09 9.02 10.93
N LEU A 12 -11.23 8.94 11.94
CA LEU A 12 -9.80 9.16 11.80
C LEU A 12 -9.13 8.14 10.87
N VAL A 13 -9.51 6.85 10.97
CA VAL A 13 -9.03 5.79 10.08
C VAL A 13 -9.57 5.99 8.65
N ALA A 14 -10.82 6.42 8.49
CA ALA A 14 -11.41 6.70 7.19
C ALA A 14 -10.70 7.87 6.47
N ASP A 15 -10.39 8.95 7.19
CA ASP A 15 -9.62 10.07 6.64
C ASP A 15 -8.20 9.64 6.22
N ARG A 16 -7.51 8.86 7.07
CA ARG A 16 -6.18 8.30 6.73
C ARG A 16 -6.24 7.39 5.50
N LEU A 17 -7.30 6.58 5.35
CA LEU A 17 -7.48 5.73 4.17
C LEU A 17 -7.66 6.57 2.91
N LYS A 18 -8.44 7.64 2.98
CA LYS A 18 -8.65 8.57 1.87
C LYS A 18 -7.37 9.28 1.47
N GLU A 19 -6.56 9.70 2.44
CA GLU A 19 -5.24 10.28 2.20
C GLU A 19 -4.31 9.28 1.49
N ALA A 20 -4.26 8.05 1.97
CA ALA A 20 -3.46 6.99 1.36
C ALA A 20 -3.89 6.69 -0.09
N HIS A 21 -5.19 6.62 -0.36
CA HIS A 21 -5.72 6.48 -1.73
C HIS A 21 -5.30 7.64 -2.63
N THR A 22 -5.32 8.86 -2.09
CA THR A 22 -4.91 10.06 -2.83
C THR A 22 -3.42 10.05 -3.12
N LYS A 23 -2.58 9.71 -2.13
CA LYS A 23 -1.13 9.54 -2.31
C LYS A 23 -0.81 8.51 -3.38
N VAL A 24 -1.40 7.31 -3.32
CA VAL A 24 -1.18 6.26 -4.33
C VAL A 24 -1.60 6.70 -5.73
N ARG A 25 -2.66 7.51 -5.85
CA ARG A 25 -3.10 8.06 -7.15
C ARG A 25 -2.17 9.17 -7.66
N MET A 26 -1.62 10.00 -6.77
CA MET A 26 -0.66 11.04 -7.12
C MET A 26 0.74 10.49 -7.39
N LEU A 27 1.08 9.36 -6.78
CA LEU A 27 2.37 8.70 -6.95
C LEU A 27 2.47 8.11 -8.36
N GLN A 28 3.43 8.62 -9.14
CA GLN A 28 3.68 8.17 -10.51
C GLN A 28 4.53 6.89 -10.53
N VAL A 29 4.01 5.82 -9.91
CA VAL A 29 4.59 4.47 -9.98
C VAL A 29 4.12 3.72 -11.24
N PRO A 30 4.83 2.67 -11.67
CA PRO A 30 4.38 1.73 -12.71
C PRO A 30 3.00 1.12 -12.40
N ALA A 31 2.30 0.67 -13.43
CA ALA A 31 0.96 0.08 -13.28
C ALA A 31 0.95 -1.15 -12.34
N GLY A 32 1.99 -1.98 -12.37
CA GLY A 32 2.13 -3.15 -11.50
C GLY A 32 2.22 -2.78 -10.01
N GLU A 33 3.07 -1.81 -9.67
CA GLU A 33 3.18 -1.29 -8.31
C GLU A 33 1.90 -0.60 -7.85
N ARG A 34 1.29 0.22 -8.71
CA ARG A 34 0.01 0.88 -8.41
C ARG A 34 -1.09 -0.13 -8.07
N MET A 35 -1.17 -1.23 -8.82
CA MET A 35 -2.12 -2.31 -8.56
C MET A 35 -1.83 -3.02 -7.23
N ALA A 36 -0.55 -3.28 -6.92
CA ALA A 36 -0.16 -3.88 -5.64
C ALA A 36 -0.55 -2.98 -4.45
N LEU A 37 -0.28 -1.67 -4.55
CA LEU A 37 -0.64 -0.67 -3.54
C LEU A 37 -2.16 -0.56 -3.36
N THR A 38 -2.91 -0.51 -4.48
CA THR A 38 -4.37 -0.46 -4.46
C THR A 38 -4.95 -1.72 -3.81
N ARG A 39 -4.39 -2.90 -4.11
CA ARG A 39 -4.81 -4.16 -3.50
C ARG A 39 -4.55 -4.19 -1.99
N LYS A 40 -3.38 -3.71 -1.55
CA LYS A 40 -3.07 -3.56 -0.11
C LYS A 40 -4.08 -2.63 0.58
N LEU A 41 -4.42 -1.49 -0.01
CA LEU A 41 -5.43 -0.57 0.52
C LEU A 41 -6.82 -1.19 0.67
N LEU A 42 -7.25 -2.00 -0.32
CA LEU A 42 -8.53 -2.70 -0.25
C LEU A 42 -8.58 -3.71 0.90
N VAL A 43 -7.50 -4.44 1.16
CA VAL A 43 -7.41 -5.37 2.29
C VAL A 43 -7.49 -4.62 3.63
N ILE A 44 -6.80 -3.48 3.76
CA ILE A 44 -6.85 -2.65 4.97
C ILE A 44 -8.26 -2.07 5.18
N THR A 45 -8.93 -1.64 4.11
CA THR A 45 -10.30 -1.12 4.17
C THR A 45 -11.32 -2.21 4.50
N ALA A 46 -11.10 -3.43 4.02
CA ALA A 46 -11.93 -4.57 4.43
C ALA A 46 -11.71 -4.88 5.91
N ALA A 47 -10.45 -4.79 6.38
CA ALA A 47 -10.09 -5.00 7.78
C ALA A 47 -10.72 -3.96 8.70
N SER A 48 -10.78 -2.68 8.33
CA SER A 48 -11.30 -1.62 9.19
C SER A 48 -12.78 -1.81 9.56
N LYS A 49 -13.54 -2.58 8.76
CA LYS A 49 -14.94 -2.91 9.05
C LYS A 49 -15.11 -3.89 10.21
N HIS A 50 -14.12 -4.74 10.47
CA HIS A 50 -14.20 -5.79 11.50
C HIS A 50 -13.12 -5.67 12.59
N ASP A 51 -11.97 -5.09 12.26
CA ASP A 51 -10.82 -4.84 13.14
C ASP A 51 -10.24 -3.46 12.84
N LEU A 52 -10.82 -2.45 13.47
CA LEU A 52 -10.42 -1.06 13.28
C LEU A 52 -8.99 -0.80 13.79
N ALA A 53 -8.60 -1.41 14.91
CA ALA A 53 -7.28 -1.23 15.50
C ALA A 53 -6.17 -1.88 14.65
N GLY A 54 -6.41 -3.10 14.15
CA GLY A 54 -5.47 -3.75 13.23
C GLY A 54 -5.41 -3.07 11.87
N ALA A 55 -6.52 -2.53 11.37
CA ALA A 55 -6.52 -1.71 10.16
C ALA A 55 -5.70 -0.43 10.33
N ALA A 56 -5.86 0.27 11.46
CA ALA A 56 -5.07 1.46 11.76
C ALA A 56 -3.57 1.17 11.77
N ARG A 57 -3.13 0.11 12.45
CA ARG A 57 -1.70 -0.29 12.48
C ARG A 57 -1.16 -0.66 11.09
N ARG A 58 -1.95 -1.38 10.29
CA ARG A 58 -1.55 -1.75 8.91
C ARG A 58 -1.49 -0.53 8.01
N LEU A 59 -2.41 0.42 8.18
CA LEU A 59 -2.44 1.66 7.42
C LEU A 59 -1.25 2.56 7.75
N ASP A 60 -0.88 2.66 9.01
CA ASP A 60 0.27 3.46 9.45
C ASP A 60 1.57 2.93 8.84
N ARG A 61 1.79 1.60 8.91
CA ARG A 61 2.91 0.95 8.23
C ARG A 61 2.90 1.13 6.72
N PHE A 62 1.73 1.05 6.08
CA PHE A 62 1.58 1.27 4.65
C PHE A 62 1.93 2.71 4.24
N MET A 63 1.57 3.69 5.07
CA MET A 63 1.92 5.09 4.87
C MET A 63 3.42 5.34 5.06
N GLU A 64 4.05 4.68 6.03
CA GLU A 64 5.50 4.71 6.24
C GLU A 64 6.25 4.11 5.04
N ASP A 65 5.83 2.93 4.55
CA ASP A 65 6.39 2.32 3.34
C ASP A 65 6.19 3.21 2.09
N LEU A 66 5.07 3.95 2.00
CA LEU A 66 4.82 4.94 0.94
C LEU A 66 5.76 6.13 1.01
N ASP A 67 6.04 6.63 2.20
CA ASP A 67 6.92 7.79 2.42
C ASP A 67 8.38 7.43 2.14
N GLU A 68 8.79 6.25 2.56
CA GLU A 68 10.14 5.73 2.34
C GLU A 68 10.35 5.16 0.92
N GLY A 69 9.30 5.11 0.10
CA GLY A 69 9.36 4.54 -1.25
C GLY A 69 9.65 3.04 -1.26
N ARG A 70 9.41 2.33 -0.14
CA ARG A 70 9.63 0.88 -0.02
C ARG A 70 8.45 0.11 -0.59
N PHE A 71 8.27 0.25 -1.89
CA PHE A 71 7.34 -0.55 -2.68
C PHE A 71 7.98 -1.89 -3.03
N SER A 72 8.46 -2.63 -2.03
CA SER A 72 8.85 -4.02 -2.22
C SER A 72 7.59 -4.84 -2.49
N GLY A 73 7.13 -4.75 -3.74
CA GLY A 73 6.46 -5.85 -4.38
C GLY A 73 7.46 -7.00 -4.37
N GLU A 74 7.13 -8.06 -3.66
CA GLU A 74 7.82 -9.36 -3.78
C GLU A 74 7.54 -10.02 -5.15
N PHE A 75 7.35 -9.21 -6.19
CA PHE A 75 7.56 -9.57 -7.58
C PHE A 75 8.95 -9.07 -7.94
N ARG A 76 9.96 -9.78 -7.43
CA ARG A 76 11.21 -9.91 -8.17
C ARG A 76 10.85 -10.62 -9.48
N GLU A 77 10.38 -9.86 -10.46
CA GLU A 77 10.54 -10.25 -11.86
C GLU A 77 12.05 -10.20 -12.08
N GLU A 78 12.71 -11.32 -11.86
CA GLU A 78 14.06 -11.51 -12.36
C GLU A 78 14.00 -11.20 -13.85
N PRO A 79 14.74 -10.19 -14.36
CA PRO A 79 14.83 -10.04 -15.80
C PRO A 79 15.42 -11.36 -16.33
N PRO A 80 14.82 -12.00 -17.36
CA PRO A 80 15.56 -13.02 -18.08
C PRO A 80 16.82 -12.30 -18.55
N GLY A 81 17.96 -12.70 -18.02
CA GLY A 81 19.25 -12.18 -18.43
C GLY A 81 19.35 -12.38 -19.93
N ASP A 82 19.12 -11.31 -20.68
CA ASP A 82 19.61 -11.18 -22.04
C ASP A 82 21.12 -11.21 -21.89
N SER A 83 21.68 -12.43 -21.93
CA SER A 83 23.11 -12.64 -22.02
C SER A 83 23.54 -12.04 -23.35
N PRO A 84 24.30 -10.94 -23.37
CA PRO A 84 24.90 -10.48 -24.61
C PRO A 84 26.16 -11.33 -24.81
N ALA A 85 25.99 -12.53 -25.34
CA ALA A 85 27.11 -13.31 -25.86
C ALA A 85 27.21 -13.06 -27.37
N ASN A 86 27.54 -11.81 -27.74
CA ASN A 86 28.11 -11.52 -29.05
C ASN A 86 29.64 -11.50 -28.93
N GLY A 87 30.26 -12.59 -29.43
CA GLY A 87 31.57 -12.67 -30.09
C GLY A 87 32.84 -12.49 -29.22
N PRO A 88 34.05 -12.62 -29.80
CA PRO A 88 34.44 -13.26 -31.06
C PRO A 88 35.67 -14.19 -30.93
N ALA A 89 35.84 -15.16 -31.84
CA ALA A 89 37.12 -15.64 -32.40
C ALA A 89 36.87 -16.72 -33.45
#